data_AF-G3AKA1-F1
#
_entry.id   AF-G3AKA1-F1
#
_cell.length_a   1.000
_cell.length_b   1.000
_cell.length_c   1.000
_cell.angle_alpha   90.00
_cell.angle_beta   90.00
_cell.angle_gamma   90.00
#
_symmetry.space_group_name_H-M   'P 1'
#
loop_
_entity.id
_entity.type
_entity.pdbx_description
1 polymer ?
#
loop_
_entity_poly.entity_id
_entity_poly.type
_entity_poly.pdbx_seq_one_letter_code
_entity_poly.pdbx_strand_id
1 'polypeptide(L)'
;MLSTVARILWLPYVGIKSVVQFYTTGTIYSVTNQEFEDSLYKNVHLAIIYHMSREITKFESKYLIHKPITSIFSQYRNNPIAQGLTNFGTKFDDNGYWVHQIPSSQSKKVLIYLHGGGYQLNMTDSQLLWAATMHYAIPKELANQVSILAVDYSLSMFDHVYPTQLWETLKVYKHLVESGYNEIHIMGDSCGAHLALSVARAIAYPDEAAEQFSHFPKFPFDFSQRLPQPKSLLLDSPWVEPCNNVKLPCAHGVDTTGDLGSPTCTMGDNFIGDNSKELINNFLTFTNTNYNDHWAQVEPITNGKTVILVGEREVLRDGIDKFHHIINKGDNVAYYVEKGGIHAAIAYVETLDYMSKSGGQKVVDGNLGNKFGITLFAKYLQQFASE
;
A
#
# COMPACT_ATOMS: atom_id res chain seq x y z
N MET A 1 -20.22 6.24 18.20
CA MET A 1 -18.89 5.60 18.24
C MET A 1 -18.77 4.80 19.54
N LEU A 2 -18.36 3.53 19.49
CA LEU A 2 -17.98 2.78 20.70
C LEU A 2 -16.63 3.32 21.19
N SER A 3 -16.46 3.51 22.50
CA SER A 3 -15.14 3.84 23.05
C SER A 3 -14.15 2.68 22.82
N THR A 4 -12.84 2.96 22.88
CA THR A 4 -11.79 1.93 22.82
C THR A 4 -12.04 0.80 23.82
N VAL A 5 -12.40 1.15 25.05
CA VAL A 5 -12.72 0.20 26.12
C VAL A 5 -13.93 -0.66 25.73
N ALA A 6 -14.99 -0.04 25.20
CA ALA A 6 -16.15 -0.78 24.74
C ALA A 6 -15.78 -1.74 23.59
N ARG A 7 -14.97 -1.31 22.60
CA ARG A 7 -14.50 -2.21 21.53
C ARG A 7 -13.77 -3.42 22.09
N ILE A 8 -12.86 -3.23 23.05
CA ILE A 8 -12.12 -4.32 23.71
C ILE A 8 -13.07 -5.28 24.45
N LEU A 9 -14.03 -4.77 25.22
CA LEU A 9 -14.98 -5.59 25.97
C LEU A 9 -15.86 -6.47 25.06
N TRP A 10 -16.10 -6.05 23.82
CA TRP A 10 -16.86 -6.81 22.84
C TRP A 10 -16.04 -7.87 22.08
N LEU A 11 -14.71 -7.90 22.22
CA LEU A 11 -13.86 -8.85 21.51
C LEU A 11 -14.23 -10.33 21.71
N PRO A 12 -14.55 -10.81 22.95
CA PRO A 12 -14.95 -12.21 23.14
C PRO A 12 -16.21 -12.56 22.34
N TYR A 13 -17.19 -11.65 22.31
CA TYR A 13 -18.41 -11.85 21.52
C TYR A 13 -18.09 -11.90 20.02
N VAL A 14 -17.28 -10.98 19.50
CA VAL A 14 -16.89 -10.95 18.07
C VAL A 14 -16.18 -12.25 17.68
N GLY A 15 -15.25 -12.73 18.51
CA GLY A 15 -14.55 -13.99 18.29
C GLY A 15 -15.51 -15.19 18.30
N ILE A 16 -16.31 -15.34 19.35
CA ILE A 16 -17.27 -16.45 19.49
C ILE A 16 -18.28 -16.44 18.34
N LYS A 17 -18.85 -15.28 18.01
CA LYS A 17 -19.77 -15.13 16.88
C LYS A 17 -19.12 -15.60 15.58
N SER A 18 -17.89 -15.17 15.31
CA SER A 18 -17.17 -15.53 14.08
C SER A 18 -16.87 -17.04 14.01
N VAL A 19 -16.50 -17.65 15.13
CA VAL A 19 -16.30 -19.11 15.23
C VAL A 19 -17.61 -19.87 14.96
N VAL A 20 -18.70 -19.46 15.60
CA VAL A 20 -20.01 -20.09 15.41
C VAL A 20 -20.46 -19.95 13.96
N GLN A 21 -20.35 -18.76 13.37
CA GLN A 21 -20.68 -18.53 11.96
C GLN A 21 -19.84 -19.41 11.04
N PHE A 22 -18.52 -19.48 11.25
CA PHE A 22 -17.62 -20.29 10.42
C PHE A 22 -18.06 -21.76 10.32
N TYR A 23 -18.45 -22.39 11.44
CA TYR A 23 -18.87 -23.80 11.47
C TYR A 23 -20.36 -24.06 11.16
N THR A 24 -21.18 -23.01 10.97
CA THR A 24 -22.63 -23.16 10.77
C THR A 24 -23.11 -22.55 9.46
N THR A 25 -23.08 -21.23 9.35
CA THR A 25 -23.60 -20.49 8.18
C THR A 25 -22.53 -20.10 7.18
N GLY A 26 -21.25 -20.28 7.54
CA GLY A 26 -20.15 -19.52 6.98
C GLY A 26 -20.12 -18.09 7.54
N THR A 27 -18.93 -17.49 7.65
CA THR A 27 -18.81 -16.05 7.88
C THR A 27 -18.93 -15.31 6.56
N ILE A 28 -19.11 -13.99 6.61
CA ILE A 28 -19.14 -13.16 5.41
C ILE A 28 -17.84 -13.30 4.59
N TYR A 29 -16.70 -13.62 5.19
CA TYR A 29 -15.45 -13.80 4.46
C TYR A 29 -15.40 -15.15 3.75
N SER A 30 -15.64 -16.25 4.47
CA SER A 30 -15.57 -17.62 3.94
C SER A 30 -16.59 -17.88 2.83
N VAL A 31 -17.76 -17.24 2.87
CA VAL A 31 -18.79 -17.43 1.83
C VAL A 31 -18.54 -16.61 0.57
N THR A 32 -17.70 -15.58 0.63
CA THR A 32 -17.44 -14.70 -0.53
C THR A 32 -16.08 -14.92 -1.16
N ASN A 33 -15.07 -15.35 -0.39
CA ASN A 33 -13.69 -15.46 -0.86
C ASN A 33 -13.04 -16.77 -0.39
N GLN A 34 -12.52 -17.54 -1.36
CA GLN A 34 -11.85 -18.83 -1.15
C GLN A 34 -10.63 -18.75 -0.22
N GLU A 35 -9.97 -17.60 -0.13
CA GLU A 35 -8.80 -17.36 0.74
C GLU A 35 -9.14 -17.55 2.24
N PHE A 36 -10.43 -17.50 2.58
CA PHE A 36 -10.97 -17.66 3.92
C PHE A 36 -11.66 -18.99 4.15
N GLU A 37 -11.98 -19.77 3.10
CA GLU A 37 -12.88 -20.93 3.18
C GLU A 37 -12.44 -21.94 4.25
N ASP A 38 -11.16 -22.31 4.24
CA ASP A 38 -10.58 -23.32 5.15
C ASP A 38 -9.79 -22.72 6.33
N SER A 39 -9.91 -21.42 6.59
CA SER A 39 -9.09 -20.75 7.62
C SER A 39 -9.92 -20.06 8.69
N LEU A 40 -10.27 -20.80 9.75
CA LEU A 40 -10.90 -20.23 10.94
C LEU A 40 -10.09 -19.05 11.49
N TYR A 41 -8.76 -19.15 11.48
CA TYR A 41 -7.87 -18.09 11.95
C TYR A 41 -8.12 -16.78 11.20
N LYS A 42 -8.09 -16.78 9.86
CA LYS A 42 -8.31 -15.56 9.07
C LYS A 42 -9.70 -14.98 9.32
N ASN A 43 -10.74 -15.81 9.35
CA ASN A 43 -12.11 -15.36 9.60
C ASN A 43 -12.24 -14.64 10.95
N VAL A 44 -11.72 -15.24 12.02
CA VAL A 44 -11.76 -14.63 13.36
C VAL A 44 -10.85 -13.41 13.46
N HIS A 45 -9.64 -13.50 12.89
CA HIS A 45 -8.65 -12.41 12.91
C HIS A 45 -9.18 -11.17 12.19
N LEU A 46 -9.71 -11.31 10.97
CA LEU A 46 -10.26 -10.18 10.21
C LEU A 46 -11.53 -9.63 10.86
N ALA A 47 -12.40 -10.47 11.44
CA ALA A 47 -13.55 -9.98 12.21
C ALA A 47 -13.12 -9.12 13.42
N ILE A 48 -12.06 -9.52 14.11
CA ILE A 48 -11.48 -8.76 15.23
C ILE A 48 -10.86 -7.45 14.73
N ILE A 49 -10.03 -7.49 13.69
CA ILE A 49 -9.42 -6.27 13.13
C ILE A 49 -10.52 -5.31 12.68
N TYR A 50 -11.49 -5.79 11.88
CA TYR A 50 -12.61 -4.99 11.42
C TYR A 50 -13.37 -4.33 12.58
N HIS A 51 -13.60 -5.04 13.68
CA HIS A 51 -14.27 -4.47 14.86
C HIS A 51 -13.42 -3.42 15.56
N MET A 52 -12.10 -3.64 15.65
CA MET A 52 -11.18 -2.75 16.36
C MET A 52 -10.78 -1.50 15.57
N SER A 53 -10.73 -1.58 14.23
CA SER A 53 -10.24 -0.51 13.36
C SER A 53 -11.28 0.59 13.09
N ARG A 54 -12.55 0.39 13.45
CA ARG A 54 -13.63 1.35 13.20
C ARG A 54 -13.34 2.67 13.93
N GLU A 55 -13.04 3.70 13.12
CA GLU A 55 -12.83 5.08 13.57
C GLU A 55 -11.66 5.22 14.56
N ILE A 56 -10.52 4.63 14.21
CA ILE A 56 -9.34 4.70 15.06
C ILE A 56 -8.75 6.11 15.12
N THR A 57 -8.54 6.61 16.34
CA THR A 57 -8.06 7.97 16.58
C THR A 57 -6.54 8.08 16.43
N LYS A 58 -6.01 9.30 16.25
CA LYS A 58 -4.56 9.57 16.30
C LYS A 58 -3.95 9.09 17.63
N PHE A 59 -4.65 9.30 18.74
CA PHE A 59 -4.21 8.87 20.06
C PHE A 59 -4.04 7.35 20.13
N GLU A 60 -5.06 6.59 19.73
CA GLU A 60 -4.98 5.12 19.72
C GLU A 60 -3.89 4.61 18.78
N SER A 61 -3.78 5.22 17.61
CA SER A 61 -2.73 4.89 16.64
C SER A 61 -1.34 5.07 17.27
N LYS A 62 -1.10 6.22 17.91
CA LYS A 62 0.18 6.58 18.54
C LYS A 62 0.54 5.72 19.74
N TYR A 63 -0.42 5.42 20.61
CA TYR A 63 -0.13 4.81 21.91
C TYR A 63 -0.46 3.31 22.01
N LEU A 64 -1.31 2.77 21.13
CA LEU A 64 -1.76 1.37 21.20
C LEU A 64 -1.29 0.53 20.02
N ILE A 65 -0.96 1.15 18.87
CA ILE A 65 -0.59 0.43 17.65
C ILE A 65 0.85 0.71 17.24
N HIS A 66 1.30 1.95 17.39
CA HIS A 66 2.56 2.37 16.79
C HIS A 66 3.74 1.50 17.20
N LYS A 67 4.48 1.05 16.19
CA LYS A 67 5.74 0.35 16.34
C LYS A 67 6.76 0.94 15.36
N PRO A 68 7.95 1.38 15.81
CA PRO A 68 9.00 1.86 14.90
C PRO A 68 9.37 0.78 13.88
N ILE A 69 9.66 1.18 12.63
CA ILE A 69 10.00 0.24 11.55
C ILE A 69 11.19 -0.66 11.90
N THR A 70 12.17 -0.13 12.64
CA THR A 70 13.34 -0.87 13.11
C THR A 70 12.97 -2.04 14.02
N SER A 71 11.94 -1.88 14.85
CA SER A 71 11.40 -2.96 15.70
C SER A 71 10.69 -4.04 14.87
N ILE A 72 10.07 -3.66 13.75
CA ILE A 72 9.44 -4.61 12.81
C ILE A 72 10.52 -5.44 12.12
N PHE A 73 11.52 -4.79 11.53
CA PHE A 73 12.67 -5.49 10.93
C PHE A 73 13.39 -6.40 11.93
N SER A 74 13.61 -5.93 13.17
CA SER A 74 14.24 -6.73 14.23
C SER A 74 13.44 -8.00 14.55
N GLN A 75 12.12 -7.90 14.66
CA GLN A 75 11.24 -9.04 14.94
C GLN A 75 11.34 -10.14 13.87
N TYR A 76 11.44 -9.76 12.59
CA TYR A 76 11.45 -10.70 11.48
C TYR A 76 12.86 -11.08 10.99
N ARG A 77 13.92 -10.60 11.64
CA ARG A 77 15.31 -10.92 11.24
C ARG A 77 15.57 -12.43 11.15
N ASN A 78 14.96 -13.23 12.03
CA ASN A 78 15.11 -14.68 12.07
C ASN A 78 13.97 -15.44 11.34
N ASN A 79 13.09 -14.75 10.62
CA ASN A 79 12.11 -15.39 9.75
C ASN A 79 12.83 -15.94 8.50
N PRO A 80 12.48 -17.14 8.00
CA PRO A 80 13.12 -17.71 6.81
C PRO A 80 13.14 -16.78 5.59
N ILE A 81 12.07 -16.00 5.36
CA ILE A 81 12.00 -15.03 4.25
C ILE A 81 13.16 -14.04 4.34
N ALA A 82 13.45 -13.50 5.53
CA ALA A 82 14.47 -12.48 5.74
C ALA A 82 15.90 -13.03 5.63
N GLN A 83 16.12 -14.31 5.93
CA GLN A 83 17.47 -14.91 5.98
C GLN A 83 18.15 -14.97 4.60
N GLY A 84 17.38 -15.05 3.52
CA GLY A 84 17.90 -14.99 2.14
C GLY A 84 18.11 -13.58 1.61
N LEU A 85 17.71 -12.53 2.36
CA LEU A 85 17.75 -11.15 1.88
C LEU A 85 18.98 -10.41 2.40
N THR A 86 19.73 -9.80 1.50
CA THR A 86 20.89 -8.97 1.79
C THR A 86 20.48 -7.62 2.37
N ASN A 87 21.20 -7.16 3.41
CA ASN A 87 20.98 -5.87 4.06
C ASN A 87 19.57 -5.64 4.62
N PHE A 88 18.85 -6.72 4.95
CA PHE A 88 17.51 -6.65 5.53
C PHE A 88 17.48 -5.80 6.82
N GLY A 89 16.71 -4.71 6.76
CA GLY A 89 16.50 -3.75 7.85
C GLY A 89 17.63 -2.74 8.05
N THR A 90 18.61 -2.66 7.16
CA THR A 90 19.61 -1.59 7.21
C THR A 90 19.05 -0.30 6.60
N LYS A 91 19.49 0.83 7.15
CA LYS A 91 19.05 2.17 6.73
C LYS A 91 19.78 2.57 5.44
N PHE A 92 19.03 2.98 4.41
CA PHE A 92 19.56 3.53 3.17
C PHE A 92 19.83 5.03 3.31
N ASP A 93 18.81 5.78 3.73
CA ASP A 93 18.85 7.21 4.01
C ASP A 93 17.85 7.54 5.14
N ASP A 94 17.48 8.80 5.34
CA ASP A 94 16.63 9.23 6.47
C ASP A 94 15.34 8.44 6.65
N ASN A 95 14.67 8.07 5.55
CA ASN A 95 13.36 7.41 5.54
C ASN A 95 13.37 6.05 4.81
N GLY A 96 14.42 5.70 4.07
CA GLY A 96 14.52 4.45 3.32
C GLY A 96 15.19 3.33 4.12
N TYR A 97 14.61 2.13 4.07
CA TYR A 97 15.15 0.92 4.68
C TYR A 97 15.20 -0.22 3.66
N TRP A 98 16.34 -0.89 3.56
CA TRP A 98 16.49 -2.04 2.68
C TRP A 98 15.69 -3.23 3.21
N VAL A 99 14.81 -3.76 2.37
CA VAL A 99 14.26 -5.11 2.54
C VAL A 99 15.21 -6.11 1.87
N HIS A 100 15.71 -5.78 0.69
CA HIS A 100 16.73 -6.54 -0.02
C HIS A 100 17.60 -5.58 -0.83
N GLN A 101 18.93 -5.76 -0.82
CA GLN A 101 19.82 -4.88 -1.58
C GLN A 101 20.77 -5.65 -2.49
N ILE A 102 20.75 -5.29 -3.76
CA ILE A 102 21.80 -5.58 -4.73
C ILE A 102 22.54 -4.27 -5.00
N PRO A 103 23.87 -4.22 -4.88
CA PRO A 103 24.64 -3.00 -5.11
C PRO A 103 24.34 -2.38 -6.48
N SER A 104 24.28 -1.04 -6.55
CA SER A 104 23.98 -0.33 -7.80
C SER A 104 25.02 -0.55 -8.91
N SER A 105 26.21 -1.04 -8.58
CA SER A 105 27.23 -1.48 -9.53
C SER A 105 26.87 -2.78 -10.26
N GLN A 106 25.95 -3.57 -9.72
CA GLN A 106 25.50 -4.86 -10.28
C GLN A 106 24.13 -4.74 -10.95
N SER A 107 23.21 -3.97 -10.37
CA SER A 107 21.89 -3.72 -10.96
C SER A 107 21.36 -2.35 -10.61
N LYS A 108 20.59 -1.77 -11.52
CA LYS A 108 19.97 -0.44 -11.38
C LYS A 108 18.52 -0.50 -10.87
N LYS A 109 17.95 -1.71 -10.77
CA LYS A 109 16.53 -1.94 -10.50
C LYS A 109 16.22 -1.90 -9.00
N VAL A 110 15.21 -1.11 -8.64
CA VAL A 110 14.69 -1.02 -7.27
C VAL A 110 13.17 -1.04 -7.30
N LEU A 111 12.56 -1.93 -6.51
CA LEU A 111 11.17 -1.84 -6.12
C LEU A 111 11.06 -1.02 -4.83
N ILE A 112 10.49 0.17 -4.91
CA ILE A 112 10.09 0.95 -3.74
C ILE A 112 8.73 0.44 -3.27
N TYR A 113 8.63 0.13 -1.98
CA TYR A 113 7.37 -0.18 -1.31
C TYR A 113 6.93 0.99 -0.42
N LEU A 114 5.70 1.44 -0.66
CA LEU A 114 5.01 2.49 0.10
C LEU A 114 3.81 1.84 0.81
N HIS A 115 3.89 1.73 2.14
CA HIS A 115 2.87 1.03 2.92
C HIS A 115 1.54 1.81 2.99
N GLY A 116 0.43 1.10 3.17
CA GLY A 116 -0.88 1.65 3.52
C GLY A 116 -1.03 2.00 5.01
N GLY A 117 -2.25 2.36 5.44
CA GLY A 117 -2.51 2.78 6.83
C GLY A 117 -3.09 4.19 6.98
N GLY A 118 -3.66 4.74 5.90
CA GLY A 118 -4.33 6.05 5.89
C GLY A 118 -3.43 7.23 6.26
N TYR A 119 -2.12 7.15 5.97
CA TYR A 119 -1.08 8.09 6.42
C TYR A 119 -0.94 8.26 7.94
N GLN A 120 -1.75 7.53 8.72
CA GLN A 120 -1.84 7.64 10.17
C GLN A 120 -1.14 6.48 10.86
N LEU A 121 -1.25 5.27 10.31
CA LEU A 121 -0.70 4.03 10.88
C LEU A 121 0.67 3.74 10.26
N ASN A 122 1.60 3.20 11.06
CA ASN A 122 2.89 2.71 10.55
C ASN A 122 2.73 1.44 9.72
N MET A 123 3.76 1.12 8.93
CA MET A 123 3.86 -0.16 8.26
C MET A 123 3.65 -1.30 9.26
N THR A 124 2.88 -2.30 8.86
CA THR A 124 2.59 -3.48 9.67
C THR A 124 3.58 -4.61 9.39
N ASP A 125 3.61 -5.59 10.29
CA ASP A 125 4.39 -6.81 10.13
C ASP A 125 4.08 -7.55 8.82
N SER A 126 2.80 -7.65 8.45
CA SER A 126 2.38 -8.34 7.22
C SER A 126 2.75 -7.56 5.96
N GLN A 127 2.66 -6.23 5.98
CA GLN A 127 3.14 -5.38 4.87
C GLN A 127 4.65 -5.54 4.62
N LEU A 128 5.48 -5.58 5.68
CA LEU A 128 6.92 -5.86 5.51
C LEU A 128 7.16 -7.22 4.86
N LEU A 129 6.46 -8.26 5.34
CA LEU A 129 6.61 -9.60 4.80
C LEU A 129 6.08 -9.74 3.38
N TRP A 130 5.06 -8.97 3.00
CA TRP A 130 4.60 -8.90 1.62
C TRP A 130 5.70 -8.34 0.73
N ALA A 131 6.27 -7.18 1.08
CA ALA A 131 7.37 -6.58 0.34
C ALA A 131 8.56 -7.56 0.22
N ALA A 132 8.90 -8.27 1.29
CA ALA A 132 9.97 -9.27 1.28
C ALA A 132 9.62 -10.51 0.42
N THR A 133 8.35 -10.94 0.40
CA THR A 133 7.85 -12.07 -0.39
C THR A 133 8.00 -11.82 -1.89
N MET A 134 7.94 -10.55 -2.34
CA MET A 134 8.13 -10.20 -3.74
C MET A 134 9.46 -10.69 -4.32
N HIS A 135 10.53 -10.77 -3.52
CA HIS A 135 11.82 -11.34 -3.95
C HIS A 135 11.69 -12.81 -4.37
N TYR A 136 10.93 -13.59 -3.62
CA TYR A 136 10.73 -15.03 -3.87
C TYR A 136 9.61 -15.31 -4.86
N ALA A 137 8.72 -14.34 -5.08
CA ALA A 137 7.57 -14.50 -5.95
C ALA A 137 7.87 -14.30 -7.44
N ILE A 138 8.99 -13.63 -7.75
CA ILE A 138 9.48 -13.46 -9.12
C ILE A 138 10.55 -14.52 -9.46
N PRO A 139 10.82 -14.78 -10.75
CA PRO A 139 11.88 -15.71 -11.14
C PRO A 139 13.23 -15.34 -10.54
N LYS A 140 13.99 -16.36 -10.12
CA LYS A 140 15.27 -16.20 -9.42
C LYS A 140 16.27 -15.33 -10.19
N GLU A 141 16.28 -15.43 -11.51
CA GLU A 141 17.14 -14.63 -12.39
C GLU A 141 16.88 -13.13 -12.26
N LEU A 142 15.60 -12.75 -12.14
CA LEU A 142 15.18 -11.37 -11.93
C LEU A 142 15.30 -10.96 -10.46
N ALA A 143 15.00 -11.85 -9.52
CA ALA A 143 15.15 -11.61 -8.08
C ALA A 143 16.58 -11.18 -7.72
N ASN A 144 17.59 -11.76 -8.37
CA ASN A 144 19.00 -11.40 -8.21
C ASN A 144 19.40 -10.07 -8.88
N GLN A 145 18.43 -9.34 -9.46
CA GLN A 145 18.64 -8.03 -10.08
C GLN A 145 17.77 -6.94 -9.46
N VAL A 146 16.75 -7.25 -8.65
CA VAL A 146 15.81 -6.24 -8.13
C VAL A 146 16.02 -6.04 -6.63
N SER A 147 16.54 -4.87 -6.26
CA SER A 147 16.54 -4.44 -4.85
C SER A 147 15.11 -4.09 -4.41
N ILE A 148 14.83 -4.20 -3.11
CA ILE A 148 13.53 -3.83 -2.53
C ILE A 148 13.78 -2.88 -1.36
N LEU A 149 13.19 -1.69 -1.42
CA LEU A 149 13.32 -0.63 -0.42
C LEU A 149 11.94 -0.29 0.15
N ALA A 150 11.78 -0.29 1.46
CA ALA A 150 10.59 0.24 2.12
C ALA A 150 10.84 1.69 2.57
N VAL A 151 9.84 2.56 2.39
CA VAL A 151 9.90 3.95 2.86
C VAL A 151 9.10 4.09 4.15
N ASP A 152 9.79 4.46 5.24
CA ASP A 152 9.22 4.83 6.55
C ASP A 152 8.93 6.33 6.56
N TYR A 153 7.88 6.74 5.83
CA TYR A 153 7.46 8.13 5.78
C TYR A 153 6.75 8.54 7.10
N SER A 154 6.85 9.82 7.43
CA SER A 154 6.30 10.39 8.66
C SER A 154 4.78 10.34 8.71
N LEU A 155 4.19 10.16 9.90
CA LEU A 155 2.77 9.81 10.04
C LEU A 155 1.94 10.92 10.69
N SER A 156 0.68 11.05 10.25
CA SER A 156 -0.25 12.08 10.73
C SER A 156 -0.65 11.92 12.19
N MET A 157 -0.50 10.74 12.79
CA MET A 157 -0.69 10.54 14.24
C MET A 157 0.35 11.28 15.10
N PHE A 158 1.47 11.68 14.50
CA PHE A 158 2.49 12.55 15.09
C PHE A 158 2.44 13.98 14.53
N ASP A 159 1.31 14.36 13.92
CA ASP A 159 1.08 15.68 13.33
C ASP A 159 1.99 16.02 12.13
N HIS A 160 2.60 15.01 11.50
CA HIS A 160 3.23 15.15 10.20
C HIS A 160 2.16 15.10 9.11
N VAL A 161 1.79 16.27 8.60
CA VAL A 161 0.74 16.46 7.60
C VAL A 161 1.31 16.65 6.19
N TYR A 162 0.47 16.60 5.16
CA TYR A 162 0.85 16.94 3.79
C TYR A 162 1.60 18.30 3.72
N PRO A 163 2.67 18.44 2.91
CA PRO A 163 3.23 17.46 1.96
C PRO A 163 4.36 16.58 2.51
N THR A 164 4.50 16.41 3.84
CA THR A 164 5.65 15.73 4.46
C THR A 164 5.99 14.38 3.81
N GLN A 165 4.99 13.52 3.61
CA GLN A 165 5.16 12.16 3.09
C GLN A 165 5.61 12.15 1.63
N LEU A 166 5.04 13.04 0.81
CA LEU A 166 5.44 13.22 -0.59
C LEU A 166 6.87 13.73 -0.66
N TRP A 167 7.22 14.73 0.16
CA TRP A 167 8.56 15.29 0.23
C TRP A 167 9.62 14.26 0.63
N GLU A 168 9.38 13.51 1.70
CA GLU A 168 10.30 12.47 2.17
C GLU A 168 10.49 11.38 1.11
N THR A 169 9.41 10.96 0.47
CA THR A 169 9.49 9.92 -0.58
C THR A 169 10.23 10.43 -1.83
N LEU A 170 10.05 11.70 -2.22
CA LEU A 170 10.81 12.31 -3.31
C LEU A 170 12.30 12.43 -2.99
N LYS A 171 12.67 12.70 -1.73
CA LYS A 171 14.08 12.66 -1.29
C LYS A 171 14.67 11.25 -1.42
N VAL A 172 13.97 10.24 -0.92
CA VAL A 172 14.41 8.84 -1.06
C VAL A 172 14.58 8.46 -2.53
N TYR A 173 13.61 8.81 -3.38
CA TYR A 173 13.68 8.59 -4.81
C TYR A 173 14.91 9.27 -5.44
N LYS A 174 15.14 10.55 -5.12
CA LYS A 174 16.30 11.30 -5.59
C LYS A 174 17.62 10.66 -5.15
N HIS A 175 17.75 10.30 -3.87
CA HIS A 175 18.95 9.65 -3.35
C HIS A 175 19.21 8.29 -4.00
N LEU A 176 18.17 7.52 -4.31
CA LEU A 176 18.30 6.27 -5.09
C LEU A 176 18.88 6.53 -6.47
N VAL A 177 18.34 7.51 -7.20
CA VAL A 177 18.82 7.92 -8.53
C VAL A 177 20.27 8.37 -8.47
N GLU A 178 20.63 9.20 -7.49
CA GLU A 178 22.00 9.70 -7.28
C GLU A 178 22.96 8.58 -6.86
N SER A 179 22.48 7.56 -6.14
CA SER A 179 23.22 6.34 -5.80
C SER A 179 23.33 5.36 -6.99
N GLY A 180 22.75 5.71 -8.14
CA GLY A 180 22.83 4.95 -9.38
C GLY A 180 21.73 3.91 -9.56
N TYR A 181 20.61 3.97 -8.82
CA TYR A 181 19.41 3.17 -9.08
C TYR A 181 18.41 4.01 -9.88
N ASN A 182 18.33 3.80 -11.20
CA ASN A 182 17.51 4.60 -12.12
C ASN A 182 16.43 3.80 -12.85
N GLU A 183 16.24 2.53 -12.50
CA GLU A 183 15.13 1.68 -12.94
C GLU A 183 14.20 1.42 -11.75
N ILE A 184 13.43 2.45 -11.36
CA ILE A 184 12.63 2.43 -10.15
C ILE A 184 11.19 1.98 -10.46
N HIS A 185 10.73 0.94 -9.79
CA HIS A 185 9.35 0.48 -9.77
C HIS A 185 8.73 0.86 -8.44
N ILE A 186 7.46 1.26 -8.41
CA ILE A 186 6.79 1.62 -7.15
C ILE A 186 5.61 0.69 -6.93
N MET A 187 5.57 0.06 -5.76
CA MET A 187 4.47 -0.74 -5.25
C MET A 187 3.91 -0.08 -4.00
N GLY A 188 2.59 -0.10 -3.83
CA GLY A 188 1.98 0.35 -2.58
C GLY A 188 0.56 -0.15 -2.42
N ASP A 189 0.05 -0.06 -1.21
CA ASP A 189 -1.33 -0.36 -0.85
C ASP A 189 -2.03 0.87 -0.27
N SER A 190 -3.34 1.04 -0.54
CA SER A 190 -4.15 2.08 0.11
C SER A 190 -3.58 3.51 -0.06
N CYS A 191 -3.28 4.20 1.03
CA CYS A 191 -2.60 5.50 1.01
C CYS A 191 -1.17 5.44 0.46
N GLY A 192 -0.50 4.30 0.54
CA GLY A 192 0.82 4.09 -0.07
C GLY A 192 0.74 4.03 -1.59
N ALA A 193 -0.33 3.43 -2.14
CA ALA A 193 -0.62 3.50 -3.57
C ALA A 193 -1.04 4.91 -4.02
N HIS A 194 -1.76 5.65 -3.18
CA HIS A 194 -2.00 7.09 -3.41
C HIS A 194 -0.67 7.86 -3.44
N LEU A 195 0.24 7.62 -2.50
CA LEU A 195 1.57 8.24 -2.46
C LEU A 195 2.41 7.88 -3.70
N ALA A 196 2.33 6.64 -4.19
CA ALA A 196 2.98 6.21 -5.42
C ALA A 196 2.54 7.05 -6.63
N LEU A 197 1.22 7.26 -6.75
CA LEU A 197 0.64 8.13 -7.78
C LEU A 197 1.09 9.60 -7.59
N SER A 198 1.08 10.11 -6.37
CA SER A 198 1.56 11.48 -6.07
C SER A 198 3.03 11.68 -6.47
N VAL A 199 3.90 10.71 -6.20
CA VAL A 199 5.33 10.75 -6.58
C VAL A 199 5.49 10.73 -8.10
N ALA A 200 4.83 9.79 -8.79
CA ALA A 200 4.92 9.69 -10.24
C ALA A 200 4.44 11.00 -10.92
N ARG A 201 3.36 11.58 -10.40
CA ARG A 201 2.81 12.85 -10.86
C ARG A 201 3.73 14.04 -10.59
N ALA A 202 4.30 14.13 -9.38
CA ALA A 202 5.25 15.19 -9.04
C ALA A 202 6.49 15.19 -9.94
N ILE A 203 6.97 14.00 -10.34
CA ILE A 203 8.08 13.85 -11.28
C ILE A 203 7.64 14.17 -12.73
N ALA A 204 6.38 13.89 -13.09
CA ALA A 204 5.87 14.09 -14.46
C ALA A 204 5.59 15.55 -14.75
N TYR A 205 5.09 16.27 -13.74
CA TYR A 205 4.72 17.68 -13.81
C TYR A 205 5.54 18.51 -12.81
N PRO A 206 6.86 18.64 -13.00
CA PRO A 206 7.73 19.26 -12.00
C PRO A 206 7.49 20.75 -11.82
N ASP A 207 6.95 21.46 -12.82
CA ASP A 207 6.59 22.87 -12.69
C ASP A 207 5.38 23.05 -11.76
N GLU A 208 4.36 22.18 -11.90
CA GLU A 208 3.22 22.13 -10.98
C GLU A 208 3.65 21.68 -9.58
N ALA A 209 4.54 20.68 -9.49
CA ALA A 209 5.09 20.26 -8.21
C ALA A 209 5.88 21.41 -7.54
N ALA A 210 6.69 22.15 -8.28
CA ALA A 210 7.41 23.31 -7.76
C ALA A 210 6.44 24.40 -7.27
N GLU A 211 5.39 24.70 -8.02
CA GLU A 211 4.33 25.62 -7.60
C GLU A 211 3.64 25.13 -6.32
N GLN A 212 3.24 23.87 -6.26
CA GLN A 212 2.62 23.26 -5.09
C GLN A 212 3.51 23.39 -3.84
N PHE A 213 4.80 23.06 -3.97
CA PHE A 213 5.76 23.12 -2.88
C PHE A 213 6.15 24.55 -2.48
N SER A 214 5.95 25.54 -3.35
CA SER A 214 6.18 26.96 -3.01
C SER A 214 5.26 27.45 -1.88
N HIS A 215 4.09 26.83 -1.72
CA HIS A 215 3.18 27.08 -0.60
C HIS A 215 3.65 26.44 0.73
N PHE A 216 4.67 25.59 0.67
CA PHE A 216 5.20 24.83 1.81
C PHE A 216 6.72 25.02 1.96
N PRO A 217 7.21 26.23 2.27
CA PRO A 217 8.64 26.55 2.26
C PRO A 217 9.51 25.75 3.24
N LYS A 218 8.89 25.02 4.18
CA LYS A 218 9.58 24.10 5.10
C LYS A 218 10.05 22.80 4.43
N PHE A 219 9.62 22.52 3.20
CA PHE A 219 9.88 21.29 2.47
C PHE A 219 10.63 21.58 1.17
N PRO A 220 11.89 22.06 1.24
CA PRO A 220 12.64 22.44 0.05
C PRO A 220 12.91 21.22 -0.83
N PHE A 221 12.65 21.33 -2.13
CA PHE A 221 13.00 20.32 -3.11
C PHE A 221 13.33 21.01 -4.44
N ASP A 222 14.43 20.60 -5.08
CA ASP A 222 14.85 21.16 -6.36
C ASP A 222 14.22 20.37 -7.51
N PHE A 223 13.11 20.88 -8.03
CA PHE A 223 12.40 20.31 -9.19
C PHE A 223 13.04 20.68 -10.54
N SER A 224 14.07 21.55 -10.57
CA SER A 224 14.81 21.84 -11.81
C SER A 224 15.67 20.66 -12.24
N GLN A 225 16.14 19.85 -11.28
CA GLN A 225 16.78 18.57 -11.52
C GLN A 225 15.74 17.53 -11.92
N ARG A 226 15.66 17.23 -13.23
CA ARG A 226 14.73 16.23 -13.76
C ARG A 226 15.09 14.83 -13.28
N LEU A 227 14.21 14.23 -12.48
CA LEU A 227 14.31 12.83 -12.08
C LEU A 227 13.72 11.92 -13.18
N PRO A 228 14.26 10.70 -13.38
CA PRO A 228 13.62 9.73 -14.27
C PRO A 228 12.25 9.33 -13.70
N GLN A 229 11.26 9.16 -14.57
CA GLN A 229 9.95 8.59 -14.20
C GLN A 229 10.10 7.16 -13.66
N PRO A 230 9.23 6.73 -12.72
CA PRO A 230 9.16 5.33 -12.34
C PRO A 230 8.79 4.46 -13.54
N LYS A 231 9.45 3.31 -13.65
CA LYS A 231 9.26 2.33 -14.73
C LYS A 231 7.92 1.63 -14.68
N SER A 232 7.35 1.46 -13.49
CA SER A 232 6.01 0.90 -13.32
C SER A 232 5.36 1.26 -11.99
N LEU A 233 4.04 1.13 -11.94
CA LEU A 233 3.21 1.28 -10.74
C LEU A 233 2.42 0.00 -10.47
N LEU A 234 2.54 -0.55 -9.25
CA LEU A 234 1.78 -1.69 -8.76
C LEU A 234 0.93 -1.25 -7.57
N LEU A 235 -0.38 -1.10 -7.79
CA LEU A 235 -1.26 -0.38 -6.88
C LEU A 235 -2.32 -1.32 -6.31
N ASP A 236 -2.23 -1.65 -5.03
CA ASP A 236 -3.25 -2.42 -4.33
C ASP A 236 -4.23 -1.45 -3.66
N SER A 237 -5.48 -1.48 -4.08
CA SER A 237 -6.59 -0.77 -3.43
C SER A 237 -6.31 0.74 -3.23
N PRO A 238 -5.92 1.51 -4.28
CA PRO A 238 -5.43 2.87 -4.11
C PRO A 238 -6.46 3.83 -3.50
N TRP A 239 -6.10 4.52 -2.41
CA TRP A 239 -7.01 5.46 -1.76
C TRP A 239 -7.04 6.82 -2.47
N VAL A 240 -7.82 6.91 -3.54
CA VAL A 240 -7.81 8.03 -4.50
C VAL A 240 -8.64 9.26 -4.11
N GLU A 241 -9.37 9.20 -2.99
CA GLU A 241 -10.22 10.29 -2.48
C GLU A 241 -10.11 10.45 -0.95
N PRO A 242 -8.92 10.75 -0.37
CA PRO A 242 -8.69 10.64 1.07
C PRO A 242 -9.62 11.47 1.96
N CYS A 243 -10.06 12.62 1.46
CA CYS A 243 -10.87 13.58 2.19
C CYS A 243 -12.38 13.49 1.90
N ASN A 244 -12.83 12.43 1.22
CA ASN A 244 -14.24 12.22 0.88
C ASN A 244 -14.82 11.08 1.72
N ASN A 245 -16.03 11.27 2.26
CA ASN A 245 -16.78 10.16 2.84
C ASN A 245 -17.30 9.25 1.72
N VAL A 246 -17.24 7.94 1.94
CA VAL A 246 -17.77 6.95 1.01
C VAL A 246 -19.29 6.93 1.09
N LYS A 247 -19.96 6.93 -0.07
CA LYS A 247 -21.39 6.69 -0.15
C LYS A 247 -21.69 5.20 -0.04
N LEU A 248 -22.45 4.81 0.98
CA LEU A 248 -22.92 3.43 1.17
C LEU A 248 -24.46 3.34 1.05
N PRO A 249 -25.01 2.23 0.50
CA PRO A 249 -24.31 1.09 -0.09
C PRO A 249 -23.53 1.50 -1.36
N CYS A 250 -22.47 0.76 -1.69
CA CYS A 250 -21.67 1.02 -2.88
C CYS A 250 -22.48 0.81 -4.18
N ALA A 251 -22.02 1.39 -5.28
CA ALA A 251 -22.70 1.34 -6.57
C ALA A 251 -22.87 -0.09 -7.11
N HIS A 252 -22.00 -1.02 -6.69
CA HIS A 252 -22.02 -2.43 -7.09
C HIS A 252 -23.07 -3.27 -6.35
N GLY A 253 -23.74 -2.73 -5.33
CA GLY A 253 -24.78 -3.45 -4.59
C GLY A 253 -24.29 -4.68 -3.79
N VAL A 254 -22.99 -4.71 -3.45
CA VAL A 254 -22.37 -5.79 -2.67
C VAL A 254 -22.33 -5.47 -1.18
N ASP A 255 -22.31 -6.50 -0.34
CA ASP A 255 -22.14 -6.34 1.11
C ASP A 255 -20.68 -6.08 1.46
N THR A 256 -20.37 -4.87 1.91
CA THR A 256 -19.03 -4.44 2.32
C THR A 256 -18.75 -4.70 3.82
N THR A 257 -19.60 -5.45 4.52
CA THR A 257 -19.38 -5.78 5.94
C THR A 257 -18.10 -6.58 6.13
N GLY A 258 -17.23 -6.13 7.03
CA GLY A 258 -15.92 -6.75 7.25
C GLY A 258 -14.79 -6.16 6.41
N ASP A 259 -15.09 -5.21 5.52
CA ASP A 259 -14.05 -4.50 4.77
C ASP A 259 -13.19 -3.60 5.67
N LEU A 260 -11.89 -3.55 5.40
CA LEU A 260 -10.93 -2.78 6.20
C LEU A 260 -10.77 -1.33 5.72
N GLY A 261 -11.35 -0.96 4.57
CA GLY A 261 -11.38 0.41 4.10
C GLY A 261 -12.20 1.32 5.03
N SER A 262 -11.74 2.56 5.21
CA SER A 262 -12.49 3.54 6.00
C SER A 262 -13.60 4.16 5.15
N PRO A 263 -14.88 4.09 5.58
CA PRO A 263 -15.94 4.83 4.89
C PRO A 263 -15.94 6.33 5.24
N THR A 264 -15.12 6.76 6.21
CA THR A 264 -15.04 8.16 6.65
C THR A 264 -13.73 8.82 6.23
N CYS A 265 -13.75 10.14 6.09
CA CYS A 265 -12.60 10.97 5.74
C CYS A 265 -11.66 11.29 6.91
N THR A 266 -11.88 10.74 8.12
CA THR A 266 -11.16 11.15 9.34
C THR A 266 -9.63 11.05 9.22
N MET A 267 -9.12 9.96 8.66
CA MET A 267 -7.68 9.80 8.42
C MET A 267 -7.17 10.78 7.36
N GLY A 268 -8.00 11.12 6.37
CA GLY A 268 -7.65 12.09 5.33
C GLY A 268 -7.60 13.50 5.89
N ASP A 269 -8.56 13.87 6.73
CA ASP A 269 -8.55 15.15 7.45
C ASP A 269 -7.33 15.26 8.38
N ASN A 270 -6.95 14.17 9.07
CA ASN A 270 -5.71 14.13 9.85
C ASN A 270 -4.45 14.28 8.97
N PHE A 271 -4.45 13.66 7.78
CA PHE A 271 -3.35 13.73 6.82
C PHE A 271 -3.15 15.14 6.27
N ILE A 272 -4.23 15.86 5.94
CA ILE A 272 -4.12 17.22 5.38
C ILE A 272 -3.92 18.28 6.47
N GLY A 273 -4.35 18.02 7.72
CA GLY A 273 -4.33 19.02 8.78
C GLY A 273 -5.15 20.27 8.40
N ASP A 274 -4.56 21.45 8.58
CA ASP A 274 -5.21 22.73 8.29
C ASP A 274 -5.05 23.18 6.82
N ASN A 275 -4.48 22.32 5.95
CA ASN A 275 -4.27 22.67 4.55
C ASN A 275 -5.59 22.81 3.79
N SER A 276 -5.65 23.79 2.87
CA SER A 276 -6.79 23.93 1.96
C SER A 276 -6.87 22.72 1.02
N LYS A 277 -8.02 22.02 1.01
CA LYS A 277 -8.31 20.91 0.09
C LYS A 277 -8.24 21.34 -1.38
N GLU A 278 -8.64 22.58 -1.67
CA GLU A 278 -8.59 23.16 -3.02
C GLU A 278 -7.14 23.36 -3.46
N LEU A 279 -6.29 23.88 -2.57
CA LEU A 279 -4.87 24.15 -2.84
C LEU A 279 -4.09 22.88 -3.19
N ILE A 280 -4.44 21.74 -2.59
CA ILE A 280 -3.70 20.48 -2.75
C ILE A 280 -4.45 19.46 -3.61
N ASN A 281 -5.58 19.85 -4.22
CA ASN A 281 -6.54 18.96 -4.86
C ASN A 281 -5.89 17.99 -5.86
N ASN A 282 -4.96 18.49 -6.67
CA ASN A 282 -4.31 17.70 -7.71
C ASN A 282 -3.34 16.62 -7.16
N PHE A 283 -3.00 16.69 -5.88
CA PHE A 283 -2.20 15.69 -5.15
C PHE A 283 -3.01 14.97 -4.05
N LEU A 284 -4.32 15.20 -3.98
CA LEU A 284 -5.20 14.68 -2.93
C LEU A 284 -6.38 13.87 -3.51
N THR A 285 -7.22 14.49 -4.35
CA THR A 285 -8.47 13.87 -4.80
C THR A 285 -8.36 13.59 -6.29
N PHE A 286 -7.83 12.43 -6.65
CA PHE A 286 -7.53 12.11 -8.05
C PHE A 286 -8.76 11.93 -8.92
N THR A 287 -9.94 11.69 -8.33
CA THR A 287 -11.20 11.68 -9.07
C THR A 287 -11.67 13.06 -9.55
N ASN A 288 -11.07 14.15 -9.04
CA ASN A 288 -11.31 15.51 -9.52
C ASN A 288 -10.40 15.92 -10.69
N THR A 289 -9.54 15.01 -11.17
CA THR A 289 -8.58 15.27 -12.23
C THR A 289 -9.07 14.77 -13.60
N ASN A 290 -8.29 15.03 -14.65
CA ASN A 290 -8.53 14.49 -15.99
C ASN A 290 -7.23 13.95 -16.60
N TYR A 291 -7.33 13.04 -17.58
CA TYR A 291 -6.16 12.43 -18.20
C TYR A 291 -5.20 13.45 -18.82
N ASN A 292 -5.70 14.30 -19.72
CA ASN A 292 -4.87 15.15 -20.57
C ASN A 292 -3.99 16.09 -19.75
N ASP A 293 -4.57 16.73 -18.73
CA ASP A 293 -3.87 17.75 -17.97
C ASP A 293 -3.08 17.15 -16.80
N HIS A 294 -3.50 15.99 -16.26
CA HIS A 294 -2.97 15.50 -14.97
C HIS A 294 -2.22 14.16 -15.05
N TRP A 295 -2.40 13.36 -16.10
CA TRP A 295 -1.86 11.99 -16.17
C TRP A 295 -1.17 11.62 -17.50
N ALA A 296 -1.37 12.39 -18.57
CA ALA A 296 -0.82 12.11 -19.89
C ALA A 296 0.73 12.15 -19.95
N GLN A 297 1.40 12.72 -18.96
CA GLN A 297 2.87 12.72 -18.84
C GLN A 297 3.40 11.67 -17.85
N VAL A 298 2.53 10.92 -17.17
CA VAL A 298 2.95 9.85 -16.26
C VAL A 298 3.27 8.61 -17.07
N GLU A 299 4.54 8.45 -17.42
CA GLU A 299 5.05 7.36 -18.28
C GLU A 299 4.54 5.96 -17.92
N PRO A 300 4.53 5.50 -16.64
CA PRO A 300 4.04 4.15 -16.35
C PRO A 300 2.54 3.97 -16.63
N ILE A 301 1.75 5.05 -16.65
CA ILE A 301 0.35 5.00 -17.07
C ILE A 301 0.26 4.99 -18.60
N THR A 302 1.00 5.85 -19.28
CA THR A 302 0.90 5.98 -20.74
C THR A 302 1.51 4.81 -21.50
N ASN A 303 2.46 4.11 -20.89
CA ASN A 303 3.23 3.03 -21.54
C ASN A 303 2.73 1.63 -21.16
N GLY A 304 1.55 1.50 -20.55
CA GLY A 304 1.01 0.18 -20.22
C GLY A 304 1.60 -0.47 -18.97
N LYS A 305 2.37 0.27 -18.15
CA LYS A 305 3.15 -0.25 -17.01
C LYS A 305 2.53 0.06 -15.65
N THR A 306 1.20 0.03 -15.58
CA THR A 306 0.44 0.23 -14.34
C THR A 306 -0.56 -0.90 -14.16
N VAL A 307 -0.56 -1.51 -12.96
CA VAL A 307 -1.59 -2.47 -12.54
C VAL A 307 -2.28 -1.98 -11.28
N ILE A 308 -3.61 -2.08 -11.27
CA ILE A 308 -4.47 -1.83 -10.12
C ILE A 308 -5.19 -3.13 -9.74
N LEU A 309 -5.12 -3.50 -8.47
CA LEU A 309 -5.94 -4.54 -7.86
C LEU A 309 -6.92 -3.89 -6.87
N VAL A 310 -8.17 -4.35 -6.86
CA VAL A 310 -9.18 -3.94 -5.87
C VAL A 310 -9.94 -5.15 -5.33
N GLY A 311 -10.47 -5.02 -4.11
CA GLY A 311 -11.39 -6.00 -3.56
C GLY A 311 -12.81 -5.83 -4.14
N GLU A 312 -13.51 -6.92 -4.47
CA GLU A 312 -14.90 -6.83 -4.94
C GLU A 312 -15.81 -6.12 -3.94
N ARG A 313 -15.59 -6.35 -2.64
CA ARG A 313 -16.41 -5.91 -1.50
C ARG A 313 -15.80 -4.70 -0.75
N GLU A 314 -14.82 -4.05 -1.36
CA GLU A 314 -14.13 -2.90 -0.81
C GLU A 314 -15.00 -1.64 -0.84
N VAL A 315 -15.03 -0.87 0.25
CA VAL A 315 -15.81 0.38 0.33
C VAL A 315 -15.25 1.48 -0.57
N LEU A 316 -13.94 1.46 -0.85
CA LEU A 316 -13.25 2.46 -1.68
C LEU A 316 -13.33 2.18 -3.19
N ARG A 317 -13.84 1.01 -3.60
CA ARG A 317 -13.86 0.55 -4.99
C ARG A 317 -14.53 1.53 -5.95
N ASP A 318 -15.64 2.15 -5.57
CA ASP A 318 -16.36 3.10 -6.44
C ASP A 318 -15.49 4.30 -6.83
N GLY A 319 -14.64 4.78 -5.92
CA GLY A 319 -13.68 5.86 -6.20
C GLY A 319 -12.56 5.37 -7.12
N ILE A 320 -12.09 4.15 -6.90
CA ILE A 320 -11.02 3.52 -7.69
C ILE A 320 -11.49 3.24 -9.12
N ASP A 321 -12.71 2.76 -9.33
CA ASP A 321 -13.31 2.56 -10.65
C ASP A 321 -13.39 3.88 -11.44
N LYS A 322 -13.80 4.98 -10.79
CA LYS A 322 -13.82 6.32 -11.40
C LYS A 322 -12.41 6.77 -11.78
N PHE A 323 -11.45 6.59 -10.88
CA PHE A 323 -10.07 6.96 -11.14
C PHE A 323 -9.47 6.14 -12.30
N HIS A 324 -9.70 4.83 -12.32
CA HIS A 324 -9.29 3.96 -13.43
C HIS A 324 -9.88 4.46 -14.76
N HIS A 325 -11.17 4.82 -14.79
CA HIS A 325 -11.80 5.40 -15.98
C HIS A 325 -11.13 6.71 -16.43
N ILE A 326 -10.68 7.56 -15.50
CA ILE A 326 -9.95 8.79 -15.80
C ILE A 326 -8.61 8.47 -16.48
N ILE A 327 -7.82 7.56 -15.91
CA ILE A 327 -6.43 7.34 -16.34
C ILE A 327 -6.26 6.32 -17.46
N ASN A 328 -7.22 5.40 -17.66
CA ASN A 328 -7.09 4.30 -18.61
C ASN A 328 -7.42 4.75 -20.04
N LYS A 329 -6.41 5.24 -20.76
CA LYS A 329 -6.48 5.49 -22.22
C LYS A 329 -5.82 4.36 -22.98
N GLY A 330 -6.49 3.84 -23.99
CA GLY A 330 -5.97 2.77 -24.86
C GLY A 330 -5.73 1.44 -24.14
N ASP A 331 -6.46 1.18 -23.05
CA ASP A 331 -6.30 -0.02 -22.21
C ASP A 331 -4.90 -0.18 -21.60
N ASN A 332 -4.23 0.94 -21.33
CA ASN A 332 -2.88 0.98 -20.76
C ASN A 332 -2.82 0.74 -19.24
N VAL A 333 -3.94 0.68 -18.54
CA VAL A 333 -3.96 0.42 -17.10
C VAL A 333 -4.67 -0.89 -16.83
N ALA A 334 -3.89 -1.90 -16.45
CA ALA A 334 -4.42 -3.20 -16.08
C ALA A 334 -5.21 -3.10 -14.77
N TYR A 335 -6.41 -3.69 -14.76
CA TYR A 335 -7.35 -3.57 -13.64
C TYR A 335 -7.94 -4.93 -13.28
N TYR A 336 -7.80 -5.33 -12.02
CA TYR A 336 -8.26 -6.61 -11.52
C TYR A 336 -9.13 -6.43 -10.28
N VAL A 337 -10.19 -7.22 -10.20
CA VAL A 337 -11.07 -7.30 -9.04
C VAL A 337 -10.90 -8.68 -8.41
N GLU A 338 -10.47 -8.73 -7.16
CA GLU A 338 -10.46 -9.97 -6.38
C GLU A 338 -11.89 -10.30 -5.94
N LYS A 339 -12.42 -11.44 -6.40
CA LYS A 339 -13.76 -11.91 -6.03
C LYS A 339 -13.86 -12.10 -4.51
N GLY A 340 -14.87 -11.49 -3.90
CA GLY A 340 -15.06 -11.45 -2.46
C GLY A 340 -13.93 -10.76 -1.67
N GLY A 341 -12.97 -10.16 -2.36
CA GLY A 341 -11.83 -9.46 -1.75
C GLY A 341 -12.26 -8.20 -1.00
N ILE A 342 -11.43 -7.80 -0.05
CA ILE A 342 -11.57 -6.60 0.77
C ILE A 342 -10.36 -5.68 0.53
N HIS A 343 -10.40 -4.47 1.07
CA HIS A 343 -9.37 -3.46 0.95
C HIS A 343 -7.98 -4.00 1.35
N ALA A 344 -7.01 -3.83 0.44
CA ALA A 344 -5.60 -4.19 0.61
C ALA A 344 -5.40 -5.66 1.08
N ALA A 345 -6.17 -6.57 0.49
CA ALA A 345 -6.19 -7.98 0.88
C ALA A 345 -4.83 -8.68 0.75
N ILE A 346 -3.94 -8.24 -0.14
CA ILE A 346 -2.60 -8.82 -0.23
C ILE A 346 -1.87 -8.68 1.11
N ALA A 347 -1.81 -7.45 1.63
CA ALA A 347 -1.13 -7.12 2.85
C ALA A 347 -1.85 -7.67 4.09
N TYR A 348 -3.18 -7.59 4.15
CA TYR A 348 -3.96 -7.89 5.35
C TYR A 348 -4.55 -9.30 5.41
N VAL A 349 -4.54 -10.05 4.31
CA VAL A 349 -5.15 -11.39 4.24
C VAL A 349 -4.15 -12.43 3.73
N GLU A 350 -3.64 -12.28 2.50
CA GLU A 350 -2.81 -13.30 1.86
C GLU A 350 -1.52 -13.54 2.64
N THR A 351 -0.88 -12.46 3.08
CA THR A 351 0.41 -12.50 3.75
C THR A 351 0.35 -13.11 5.16
N LEU A 352 -0.85 -13.25 5.75
CA LEU A 352 -1.03 -13.88 7.06
C LEU A 352 -0.50 -15.33 7.07
N ASP A 353 -0.58 -16.02 5.94
CA ASP A 353 -0.09 -17.40 5.83
C ASP A 353 1.44 -17.51 5.91
N TYR A 354 2.16 -16.40 5.76
CA TYR A 354 3.63 -16.35 5.70
C TYR A 354 4.28 -15.77 6.96
N MET A 355 3.48 -15.28 7.91
CA MET A 355 3.99 -14.64 9.13
C MET A 355 4.76 -15.61 10.05
N SER A 356 4.34 -16.87 10.09
CA SER A 356 5.00 -17.90 10.90
C SER A 356 6.31 -18.37 10.26
N LYS A 357 7.20 -19.02 11.03
CA LYS A 357 8.43 -19.61 10.47
C LYS A 357 8.13 -20.67 9.40
N SER A 358 7.13 -21.53 9.61
CA SER A 358 6.75 -22.54 8.62
C SER A 358 6.12 -21.89 7.38
N GLY A 359 5.31 -20.84 7.55
CA GLY A 359 4.78 -20.04 6.46
C GLY A 359 5.89 -19.37 5.64
N GLY A 360 6.83 -18.72 6.31
CA GLY A 360 7.99 -18.11 5.65
C GLY A 360 8.87 -19.12 4.91
N GLN A 361 9.04 -20.34 5.45
CA GLN A 361 9.77 -21.39 4.75
C GLN A 361 9.08 -21.79 3.44
N LYS A 362 7.75 -21.88 3.42
CA LYS A 362 7.00 -22.17 2.17
C LYS A 362 7.27 -21.12 1.09
N VAL A 363 7.36 -19.84 1.46
CA VAL A 363 7.71 -18.75 0.54
C VAL A 363 9.11 -18.96 -0.04
N VAL A 364 10.10 -19.25 0.81
CA VAL A 364 11.49 -19.52 0.37
C VAL A 364 11.57 -20.73 -0.57
N ASP A 365 10.74 -21.75 -0.34
CA ASP A 365 10.65 -22.94 -1.18
C ASP A 365 9.88 -22.70 -2.50
N GLY A 366 9.42 -21.47 -2.76
CA GLY A 366 8.64 -21.09 -3.94
C GLY A 366 7.17 -21.53 -3.89
N ASN A 367 6.69 -21.98 -2.72
CA ASN A 367 5.31 -22.39 -2.52
C ASN A 367 4.47 -21.23 -1.99
N LEU A 368 3.96 -20.42 -2.92
CA LEU A 368 3.04 -19.33 -2.64
C LEU A 368 1.56 -19.77 -2.60
N GLY A 369 1.27 -21.07 -2.71
CA GLY A 369 -0.11 -21.56 -2.81
C GLY A 369 -0.92 -20.87 -3.93
N ASN A 370 -2.22 -20.68 -3.71
CA ASN A 370 -3.14 -20.07 -4.66
C ASN A 370 -3.39 -18.57 -4.37
N LYS A 371 -2.37 -17.83 -3.89
CA LYS A 371 -2.51 -16.39 -3.63
C LYS A 371 -2.77 -15.62 -4.91
N PHE A 372 -3.88 -14.92 -4.97
CA PHE A 372 -4.32 -14.19 -6.15
C PHE A 372 -3.48 -12.94 -6.34
N GLY A 373 -3.44 -12.06 -5.34
CA GLY A 373 -2.83 -10.75 -5.45
C GLY A 373 -1.29 -10.80 -5.45
N ILE A 374 -0.65 -11.61 -4.59
CA ILE A 374 0.82 -11.80 -4.61
C ILE A 374 1.28 -12.32 -5.97
N THR A 375 0.61 -13.34 -6.50
CA THR A 375 0.97 -13.92 -7.81
C THR A 375 0.74 -12.92 -8.93
N LEU A 376 -0.35 -12.14 -8.87
CA LEU A 376 -0.63 -11.08 -9.84
C LEU A 376 0.46 -10.01 -9.84
N PHE A 377 0.83 -9.50 -8.68
CA PHE A 377 1.85 -8.46 -8.55
C PHE A 377 3.23 -8.97 -8.96
N ALA A 378 3.56 -10.22 -8.62
CA ALA A 378 4.82 -10.83 -9.03
C ALA A 378 4.89 -10.99 -10.56
N LYS A 379 3.80 -11.43 -11.20
CA LYS A 379 3.70 -11.51 -12.66
C LYS A 379 3.92 -10.14 -13.32
N TYR A 380 3.29 -9.08 -12.81
CA TYR A 380 3.44 -7.74 -13.38
C TYR A 380 4.81 -7.13 -13.10
N LEU A 381 5.38 -7.33 -11.92
CA LEU A 381 6.75 -6.93 -11.64
C LEU A 381 7.74 -7.65 -12.56
N GLN A 382 7.56 -8.96 -12.77
CA GLN A 382 8.35 -9.73 -13.71
C GLN A 382 8.25 -9.14 -15.12
N GLN A 383 7.04 -8.88 -15.61
CA GLN A 383 6.83 -8.30 -16.93
C GLN A 383 7.53 -6.94 -17.06
N PHE A 384 7.26 -6.03 -16.12
CA PHE A 384 7.72 -4.64 -16.22
C PHE A 384 9.22 -4.45 -16.00
N ALA A 385 9.85 -5.31 -15.21
CA ALA A 385 11.27 -5.24 -14.90
C ALA A 385 12.15 -6.13 -15.79
N SER A 386 11.57 -6.93 -16.69
CA SER A 386 12.33 -7.73 -17.67
C SER A 386 12.52 -7.02 -19.01
N GLU A 387 11.70 -6.00 -19.29
CA GLU A 387 11.78 -5.10 -20.44
C GLU A 387 12.71 -3.91 -20.16
#